data_AF-A0A1A0DMV5-F1
#
_entry.id   AF-A0A1A0DMV5-F1
#
_cell.length_a   1.000
_cell.length_b   1.000
_cell.length_c   1.000
_cell.angle_alpha   90.00
_cell.angle_beta   90.00
_cell.angle_gamma   90.00
#
_symmetry.space_group_name_H-M   'P 1'
#
loop_
_entity.id
_entity.type
_entity.pdbx_description
1 polymer ?
#
loop_
_entity_poly.entity_id
_entity_poly.type
_entity_poly.pdbx_seq_one_letter_code
_entity_poly.pdbx_strand_id
1 'polypeptide(L)'
;MIGSDEPTHAAWRAHVDEQFDAIHESLRALHQRQTLILELLPPEEREGPTLDDLLARIVTLIADQRPVLRRIDHTTGTALDLLEGRSPRTSPDTNADEGPKK
;
A
#
# COMPACT_ATOMS: atom_id res chain seq x y z
N MET A 1 46.69 -20.59 -55.93
CA MET A 1 45.66 -21.62 -55.68
C MET A 1 44.85 -21.17 -54.49
N ILE A 2 43.71 -20.51 -54.73
CA ILE A 2 42.77 -20.14 -53.68
C ILE A 2 41.67 -21.20 -53.77
N GLY A 3 41.68 -22.17 -52.85
CA GLY A 3 40.58 -23.11 -52.72
C GLY A 3 39.36 -22.33 -52.25
N SER A 4 38.30 -22.30 -53.04
CA SER A 4 37.00 -21.79 -52.62
C SER A 4 36.48 -22.73 -51.54
N ASP A 5 36.64 -22.35 -50.28
CA ASP A 5 36.07 -23.02 -49.12
C ASP A 5 34.59 -22.64 -49.02
N GLU A 6 33.82 -22.95 -50.08
CA GLU A 6 32.38 -22.80 -50.05
C GLU A 6 31.79 -23.97 -49.24
N PRO A 7 31.05 -23.69 -48.15
CA PRO A 7 30.44 -24.74 -47.38
C PRO A 7 29.52 -25.56 -48.27
N THR A 8 29.69 -26.88 -48.24
CA THR A 8 28.80 -27.78 -48.98
C THR A 8 27.35 -27.52 -48.58
N HIS A 9 26.43 -27.70 -49.51
CA HIS A 9 24.99 -27.52 -49.25
C HIS A 9 24.50 -28.32 -48.03
N ALA A 10 25.13 -29.46 -47.72
CA ALA A 10 24.86 -30.24 -46.52
C ALA A 10 25.33 -29.54 -45.23
N ALA A 11 26.52 -28.94 -45.23
CA ALA A 11 27.04 -28.15 -44.11
C ALA A 11 26.19 -26.89 -43.87
N TRP A 12 25.74 -26.22 -44.93
CA TRP A 12 24.83 -25.09 -44.82
C TRP A 12 23.48 -25.48 -44.21
N ARG A 13 22.88 -26.60 -44.64
CA ARG A 13 21.62 -27.11 -44.06
C ARG A 13 21.77 -27.44 -42.58
N ALA A 14 22.82 -28.17 -42.21
CA ALA A 14 23.06 -28.53 -40.82
C ALA A 14 23.22 -27.30 -39.91
N HIS A 15 23.92 -26.26 -40.40
CA HIS A 15 24.07 -25.01 -39.68
C HIS A 15 22.73 -24.27 -39.53
N VAL A 16 21.92 -24.24 -40.58
CA VAL A 16 20.57 -23.63 -40.53
C VAL A 16 19.68 -24.36 -39.53
N ASP A 17 19.66 -25.69 -39.55
CA ASP A 17 18.88 -26.51 -38.62
C ASP A 17 19.31 -26.27 -37.16
N GLU A 18 20.62 -26.19 -36.89
CA GLU A 18 21.16 -25.86 -35.57
C GLU A 18 20.71 -24.46 -35.08
N GLN A 19 20.68 -23.46 -35.98
CA GLN A 19 20.17 -22.14 -35.64
C GLN A 19 18.66 -22.16 -35.34
N PHE A 20 17.89 -22.94 -36.09
CA PHE A 20 16.45 -23.10 -35.84
C PHE A 20 16.18 -23.76 -34.49
N ASP A 21 16.94 -24.80 -34.14
CA ASP A 21 16.82 -25.47 -32.85
C ASP A 21 17.18 -24.53 -31.70
N ALA A 22 18.25 -23.75 -31.84
CA ALA A 22 18.64 -22.75 -30.84
C ALA A 22 17.56 -21.65 -30.66
N ILE A 23 16.98 -21.17 -31.75
CA ILE A 23 15.87 -20.21 -31.72
C ILE A 23 14.64 -20.83 -31.05
N HIS A 24 14.30 -22.07 -31.39
CA HIS A 24 13.14 -22.76 -30.83
C HIS A 24 13.28 -22.95 -29.32
N GLU A 25 14.48 -23.32 -28.84
CA GLU A 25 14.75 -23.44 -27.41
C GLU A 25 14.70 -22.07 -26.70
N SER A 26 15.19 -21.00 -27.35
CA SER A 26 15.07 -19.64 -26.81
C SER A 26 13.62 -19.20 -26.65
N LEU A 27 12.77 -19.52 -27.63
CA LEU A 27 11.34 -19.24 -27.60
C LEU A 27 10.62 -20.04 -26.51
N ARG A 28 10.99 -21.32 -26.34
CA ARG A 28 10.48 -22.16 -25.24
C ARG A 28 10.83 -21.58 -23.88
N ALA A 29 12.08 -21.17 -23.67
CA ALA A 29 12.53 -20.56 -22.43
C ALA A 29 11.85 -19.20 -22.17
N LEU A 30 11.66 -18.38 -23.22
CA LEU A 30 10.93 -17.12 -23.12
C LEU A 30 9.47 -17.35 -22.72
N HIS A 31 8.81 -18.33 -23.33
CA HIS A 31 7.43 -18.69 -23.03
C HIS A 31 7.27 -19.12 -21.57
N GLN A 32 8.16 -19.99 -21.06
CA GLN A 32 8.15 -20.41 -19.66
C GLN A 32 8.29 -19.23 -18.68
N ARG A 33 9.20 -18.29 -18.97
CA ARG A 33 9.36 -17.08 -18.14
C ARG A 33 8.12 -16.18 -18.20
N GLN A 34 7.50 -16.04 -19.37
CA GLN A 34 6.26 -15.28 -19.52
C GLN A 34 5.11 -15.91 -18.73
N THR A 35 4.98 -17.24 -18.72
CA THR A 35 3.99 -17.94 -17.90
C THR A 35 4.19 -17.64 -16.41
N LEU A 36 5.43 -17.73 -15.91
CA LEU A 36 5.73 -17.39 -14.51
C LEU A 36 5.42 -15.93 -14.18
N ILE A 37 5.72 -15.01 -15.09
CA ILE A 37 5.38 -13.59 -14.93
C ILE A 37 3.85 -13.40 -14.89
N LEU A 38 3.10 -14.12 -15.73
CA LEU A 38 1.63 -14.09 -15.72
C LEU A 38 1.02 -14.75 -14.48
N GLU A 39 1.72 -15.66 -13.80
CA GLU A 39 1.30 -16.21 -12.50
C GLU A 39 1.59 -15.24 -11.34
N LEU A 40 2.62 -14.39 -11.47
CA LEU A 40 3.03 -13.41 -10.46
C LEU A 40 2.37 -12.03 -10.63
N LEU A 41 1.90 -11.70 -11.84
CA LEU A 41 1.25 -10.44 -12.19
C LEU A 41 -0.17 -10.25 -11.68
N PRO A 42 -1.06 -11.27 -11.58
CA PRO A 42 -2.36 -11.03 -10.98
C PRO A 42 -2.08 -10.64 -9.54
N PRO A 43 -2.45 -9.42 -9.12
CA PRO A 43 -2.44 -9.13 -7.70
C PRO A 43 -3.31 -10.21 -7.06
N GLU A 44 -2.84 -10.81 -5.96
CA GLU A 44 -3.79 -11.47 -5.05
C GLU A 44 -4.94 -10.48 -4.85
N GLU A 45 -6.17 -10.93 -5.02
CA GLU A 45 -7.35 -10.18 -4.60
C GLU A 45 -7.21 -9.95 -3.09
N ARG A 46 -6.47 -8.93 -2.70
CA ARG A 46 -6.47 -8.42 -1.35
C ARG A 46 -7.79 -7.72 -1.22
N GLU A 47 -8.73 -8.39 -0.57
CA GLU A 47 -9.89 -7.77 0.05
C GLU A 47 -9.37 -6.61 0.91
N GLY A 48 -9.37 -5.40 0.34
CA GLY A 48 -9.13 -4.18 1.08
C GLY A 48 -10.22 -4.00 2.14
N PRO A 49 -9.99 -3.16 3.16
CA PRO A 49 -11.04 -2.86 4.12
C PRO A 49 -12.27 -2.36 3.37
N THR A 50 -13.44 -2.88 3.76
CA THR A 50 -14.71 -2.43 3.19
C THR A 50 -14.93 -0.96 3.54
N LEU A 51 -15.87 -0.31 2.85
CA LEU A 51 -16.28 1.05 3.20
C LEU A 51 -16.71 1.13 4.67
N ASP A 52 -17.40 0.10 5.17
CA ASP A 52 -17.86 0.04 6.55
C ASP A 52 -16.68 -0.06 7.54
N ASP A 53 -15.62 -0.80 7.22
CA ASP A 53 -14.40 -0.88 8.03
C ASP A 53 -13.69 0.47 8.11
N LEU A 54 -13.62 1.18 6.98
CA LEU A 54 -13.03 2.53 6.93
C LEU A 54 -13.87 3.53 7.72
N LEU A 55 -15.19 3.47 7.60
CA LEU A 55 -16.11 4.33 8.36
C LEU A 55 -16.04 4.06 9.86
N ALA A 56 -16.02 2.79 10.28
CA ALA A 56 -15.85 2.41 11.68
C ALA A 56 -14.54 2.95 12.25
N ARG A 57 -13.45 2.87 11.49
CA ARG A 57 -12.13 3.39 11.91
C ARG A 57 -12.12 4.91 12.05
N ILE A 58 -12.79 5.64 11.15
CA ILE A 58 -12.94 7.11 11.26
C ILE A 58 -13.73 7.48 12.51
N VAL A 59 -14.84 6.78 12.80
CA VAL A 59 -15.65 7.03 13.99
C VAL A 59 -14.84 6.85 15.27
N THR A 60 -14.05 5.77 15.37
CA THR A 60 -13.16 5.52 16.52
C THR A 60 -12.12 6.63 16.68
N LEU A 61 -11.46 7.03 15.59
CA LEU A 61 -10.48 8.13 15.59
C LEU A 61 -11.08 9.45 16.08
N ILE A 62 -12.31 9.79 15.65
CA ILE A 62 -13.00 11.00 16.09
C ILE A 62 -13.38 10.89 17.57
N ALA A 63 -13.85 9.72 18.02
CA ALA A 63 -14.20 9.49 19.42
C ALA A 63 -12.99 9.65 20.35
N ASP A 64 -11.83 9.13 19.95
CA ASP A 64 -10.56 9.24 20.67
C ASP A 64 -10.04 10.69 20.74
N GLN A 65 -10.42 11.53 19.77
CA GLN A 65 -10.03 12.95 19.74
C GLN A 65 -10.93 13.85 20.60
N ARG A 66 -12.08 13.37 21.11
CA ARG A 66 -13.01 14.18 21.92
C ARG A 66 -12.36 14.77 23.20
N PRO A 67 -11.52 14.06 23.96
CA PRO A 67 -10.84 14.63 25.12
C PRO A 67 -9.88 15.77 24.75
N VAL A 68 -9.17 15.62 23.62
CA VAL A 68 -8.27 16.65 23.10
C VAL A 68 -9.05 17.90 22.69
N LEU A 69 -10.17 17.72 21.97
CA LEU A 69 -11.05 18.82 21.59
C LEU A 69 -11.65 19.55 22.79
N ARG A 70 -12.08 18.83 23.84
CA ARG A 70 -12.54 19.45 25.10
C ARG A 70 -11.45 20.24 25.80
N ARG A 71 -10.21 19.74 25.80
CA ARG A 71 -9.07 20.43 26.39
C ARG A 71 -8.74 21.72 25.63
N ILE A 72 -8.78 21.67 24.29
CA ILE A 72 -8.59 22.85 23.45
C ILE A 72 -9.69 23.88 23.74
N ASP A 73 -10.96 23.48 23.71
CA ASP A 73 -12.09 24.38 23.98
C ASP A 73 -11.98 25.06 25.36
N HIS A 74 -11.61 24.29 26.40
CA HIS A 74 -11.36 24.84 27.73
C HIS A 74 -10.18 25.83 27.76
N THR A 75 -9.06 25.46 27.13
CA THR A 75 -7.86 26.31 27.10
C THR A 75 -8.13 27.61 26.34
N THR A 76 -8.83 27.52 25.20
CA THR A 76 -9.22 28.66 24.39
C THR A 76 -10.23 29.55 25.12
N GLY A 77 -11.23 28.96 25.79
CA GLY A 77 -12.18 29.71 26.62
C GLY A 77 -11.50 30.45 27.78
N THR A 78 -10.58 29.79 28.48
CA THR A 78 -9.77 30.39 29.56
C THR A 78 -8.91 31.54 29.03
N ALA A 79 -8.26 31.36 27.88
CA ALA A 79 -7.45 32.40 27.25
C ALA A 79 -8.29 33.61 26.82
N LEU A 80 -9.50 33.37 26.30
CA LEU A 80 -10.44 34.42 25.93
C LEU A 80 -10.93 35.20 27.16
N ASP A 81 -11.30 34.50 28.23
CA ASP A 81 -11.73 35.12 29.49
C ASP A 81 -10.63 36.04 30.06
N LEU A 82 -9.36 35.60 30.02
CA LEU A 82 -8.21 36.41 30.44
C LEU A 82 -8.00 37.65 29.56
N LEU A 83 -8.13 37.52 28.23
CA LEU A 83 -8.02 38.64 27.29
C LEU A 83 -9.14 39.67 27.48
N GLU A 84 -10.33 39.22 27.86
CA GLU A 84 -11.49 40.07 28.12
C GLU A 84 -11.52 40.64 29.57
N GLY A 85 -10.51 40.33 30.39
CA GLY A 85 -10.41 40.79 31.78
C GLY A 85 -11.42 40.14 32.73
N ARG A 86 -11.99 39.00 32.33
CA ARG A 86 -12.95 38.20 33.13
C ARG A 86 -12.22 37.15 33.96
N SER A 87 -12.87 36.67 35.02
CA SER A 87 -12.32 35.59 35.84
C SER A 87 -12.38 34.26 35.07
N PRO A 88 -11.28 33.48 34.98
CA PRO A 88 -11.25 32.26 34.17
C PRO A 88 -12.12 31.14 34.73
N ARG A 89 -12.81 30.40 33.84
CA ARG A 89 -13.59 29.22 34.20
C ARG A 89 -12.71 28.06 34.68
N THR A 90 -13.00 27.48 35.85
CA THR A 90 -12.26 26.33 36.42
C THR A 90 -12.59 25.02 35.69
N SER A 91 -11.64 24.08 35.66
CA SER A 91 -11.66 22.83 34.86
C SER A 91 -12.90 21.95 35.04
N PRO A 92 -13.33 21.20 34.00
CA PRO A 92 -14.48 20.30 34.08
C PRO A 92 -14.20 18.93 34.72
N ASP A 93 -12.96 18.58 35.07
CA ASP A 93 -12.63 17.21 35.53
C ASP A 93 -12.66 16.99 37.05
N THR A 94 -13.06 17.97 37.86
CA THR A 94 -13.03 17.82 39.33
C THR A 94 -14.34 17.29 39.96
N ASN A 95 -15.38 16.98 39.18
CA ASN A 95 -16.69 16.57 39.72
C ASN A 95 -17.34 15.35 39.02
N ALA A 96 -16.54 14.33 38.67
CA ALA A 96 -17.06 13.09 38.08
C ALA A 96 -16.67 11.81 38.85
N ASP A 97 -16.43 11.90 40.17
CA ASP A 97 -16.24 10.72 41.03
C ASP A 97 -16.80 10.89 42.46
N GLU A 98 -17.95 11.54 42.61
CA GLU A 98 -18.79 11.31 43.79
C GLU A 98 -20.06 10.60 43.36
N GLY A 99 -19.98 9.27 43.25
CA GLY A 99 -21.16 8.41 43.23
C GLY A 99 -21.95 8.61 44.54
N PRO A 100 -23.30 8.57 44.49
CA PRO A 100 -24.09 8.78 45.69
C PRO A 100 -23.85 7.62 46.65
N LYS A 101 -23.29 7.90 47.84
CA LYS A 101 -23.36 6.98 48.96
C LYS A 101 -24.81 6.83 49.40
N LYS A 102 -25.42 5.67 49.16
CA LYS A 102 -26.47 5.10 50.01
C LYS A 102 -26.52 3.60 49.86
#